data_AF-A0A5C1AKE6-F1
#
_entry.id   AF-A0A5C1AKE6-F1
#
_cell.length_a   1.000
_cell.length_b   1.000
_cell.length_c   1.000
_cell.angle_alpha   90.00
_cell.angle_beta   90.00
_cell.angle_gamma   90.00
#
_symmetry.space_group_name_H-M   'P 1'
#
loop_
_entity.id
_entity.type
_entity.pdbx_description
1 polymer ?
#
loop_
_entity_poly.entity_id
_entity_poly.type
_entity_poly.pdbx_seq_one_letter_code
_entity_poly.pdbx_strand_id
1 'polypeptide(L)' 'MVRKLVLLAVIAGGLAGSTGCLMNQYAADPNVRMEQLINQSEDQRQIGEFWRRFWFNDQPSHLTPARIHGGI' A
#
# COMPACT_ATOMS: atom_id res chain seq x y z
N MET A 1 13.77 -20.17 28.52
CA MET A 1 14.15 -20.14 27.08
C MET A 1 13.12 -19.45 26.20
N VAL A 2 11.82 -19.74 26.35
CA VAL A 2 10.73 -19.19 25.51
C VAL A 2 10.73 -17.65 25.38
N ARG A 3 10.95 -16.91 26.47
CA ARG A 3 11.00 -15.43 26.43
C ARG A 3 12.07 -14.87 25.47
N LYS A 4 13.22 -15.54 25.34
CA LYS A 4 14.29 -15.13 24.41
C LYS A 4 13.91 -15.44 22.95
N LEU A 5 13.22 -16.56 22.72
CA LEU A 5 12.72 -16.95 21.39
C LEU A 5 11.63 -15.98 20.90
N VAL A 6 10.71 -15.58 21.78
CA VAL A 6 9.68 -14.58 21.46
C VAL A 6 10.31 -13.23 21.09
N LEU A 7 11.30 -12.77 21.86
CA LEU A 7 12.01 -11.52 21.56
C LEU A 7 12.75 -11.58 20.22
N LEU A 8 13.40 -12.71 19.90
CA LEU A 8 14.05 -12.90 18.59
C LEU A 8 13.04 -12.91 17.44
N ALA A 9 11.88 -13.54 17.61
CA ALA A 9 10.83 -13.55 16.58
C ALA A 9 10.27 -12.16 16.32
N VAL A 10 10.08 -11.33 17.35
CA VAL A 10 9.62 -9.94 17.20
C VAL A 10 10.67 -9.10 16.47
N ILE A 11 11.95 -9.25 16.81
CA ILE A 11 13.04 -8.53 16.12
C ILE A 11 13.14 -8.95 14.65
N ALA A 12 13.10 -10.26 14.38
CA ALA A 12 13.15 -10.79 13.02
C ALA A 12 11.94 -10.33 12.19
N GLY A 13 10.74 -10.34 12.76
CA GLY A 13 9.52 -9.83 12.11
C GLY A 13 9.58 -8.33 11.83
N GLY A 14 10.12 -7.53 12.77
CA GLY A 14 10.30 -6.09 12.59
C GLY A 14 11.32 -5.75 11.51
N LEU A 15 12.41 -6.51 11.41
CA LEU A 15 13.43 -6.34 10.36
C LEU A 15 12.97 -6.84 8.98
N ALA A 16 12.05 -7.81 8.92
CA ALA A 16 11.47 -8.27 7.66
C ALA A 16 10.52 -7.22 7.04
N GLY A 17 9.90 -6.37 7.88
CA GLY A 17 9.00 -5.31 7.44
C GLY A 17 9.68 -4.04 6.91
N SER A 18 11.00 -3.89 7.08
CA SER A 18 11.74 -2.73 6.56
C SER A 18 12.19 -2.96 5.12
N THR A 19 11.22 -3.02 4.20
CA THR A 19 11.47 -2.99 2.76
C THR A 19 12.30 -1.74 2.43
N GLY A 20 13.55 -1.93 2.01
CA GLY A 20 14.44 -0.85 1.58
C GLY A 20 15.64 -0.54 2.50
N CYS A 21 15.72 -1.11 3.71
CA CYS A 21 16.86 -0.86 4.60
C CYS A 21 18.04 -1.84 4.37
N LEU A 22 17.74 -3.10 4.06
CA LEU A 22 18.76 -4.15 3.84
C LEU A 22 19.16 -4.31 2.37
N MET A 23 18.27 -3.94 1.43
CA MET A 23 18.50 -4.00 0.00
C MET A 23 18.00 -2.70 -0.63
N ASN A 24 18.69 -2.22 -1.66
CA ASN A 24 18.25 -1.03 -2.39
C ASN A 24 16.93 -1.33 -3.10
N GLN A 25 15.88 -0.60 -2.72
CA GLN A 25 14.54 -0.73 -3.28
C GLN A 25 14.44 -0.15 -4.71
N TYR A 26 15.31 0.79 -5.07
CA TYR A 26 15.28 1.47 -6.37
C TYR A 26 16.53 1.19 -7.19
N ALA A 27 16.46 1.47 -8.49
CA ALA A 27 17.61 1.39 -9.37
C ALA A 27 18.76 2.31 -8.91
N ALA A 28 20.00 1.90 -9.16
CA ALA A 28 21.18 2.74 -8.91
C ALA A 28 21.31 3.87 -9.95
N ASP A 29 20.85 3.62 -11.19
CA ASP A 29 20.78 4.64 -12.24
C ASP A 29 19.75 5.72 -11.86
N PRO A 30 20.16 7.00 -11.78
CA PRO A 30 19.27 8.09 -11.40
C PRO A 30 18.10 8.29 -12.37
N ASN A 31 18.27 8.02 -13.66
CA ASN A 31 17.20 8.22 -14.65
C ASN A 31 16.07 7.20 -14.42
N VAL A 32 16.43 5.93 -14.27
CA VAL A 32 15.46 4.84 -13.99
C VAL A 32 14.82 5.02 -12.62
N ARG A 33 15.60 5.45 -11.61
CA ARG A 33 15.07 5.69 -10.25
C ARG A 33 14.06 6.83 -10.21
N MET A 34 14.24 7.87 -11.02
CA MET A 34 13.32 8.99 -11.08
C MET A 34 11.94 8.53 -11.57
N GLU A 35 11.88 7.71 -12.62
CA GLU A 35 10.64 7.12 -13.11
C GLU A 35 9.97 6.22 -12.06
N GLN A 36 10.75 5.38 -11.36
CA GLN A 36 10.25 4.53 -10.28
C GLN A 36 9.62 5.33 -9.13
N LEU A 37 10.27 6.43 -8.73
CA LEU A 37 9.78 7.30 -7.65
C LEU A 37 8.50 8.03 -8.05
N ILE A 38 8.40 8.51 -9.30
CA ILE A 38 7.19 9.15 -9.82
C ILE A 38 6.04 8.15 -9.80
N ASN A 39 6.22 6.96 -10.38
CA ASN A 39 5.17 5.95 -10.43
C ASN A 39 4.71 5.55 -9.02
N GLN A 40 5.66 5.31 -8.11
CA GLN A 40 5.33 4.99 -6.72
C GLN A 40 4.54 6.11 -6.03
N SER A 41 4.90 7.38 -6.27
CA SER A 41 4.20 8.52 -5.67
C SER A 41 2.75 8.61 -6.15
N GLU A 42 2.51 8.35 -7.44
CA GLU A 42 1.17 8.31 -8.01
C GLU A 42 0.36 7.13 -7.50
N ASP A 43 0.96 5.95 -7.41
CA ASP A 43 0.32 4.76 -6.84
C ASP A 43 -0.09 5.00 -5.38
N GLN A 44 0.79 5.61 -4.58
CA GLN A 44 0.50 5.96 -3.18
C GLN A 44 -0.61 7.01 -3.06
N ARG A 45 -0.68 7.98 -3.97
CA ARG A 45 -1.77 8.97 -4.02
C ARG A 45 -3.11 8.30 -4.33
N GLN A 46 -3.11 7.29 -5.20
CA GLN A 46 -4.32 6.64 -5.70
C GLN A 46 -4.78 5.45 -4.84
N ILE A 47 -3.91 4.91 -3.98
CA ILE A 47 -4.19 3.69 -3.23
C ILE A 47 -5.47 3.77 -2.37
N GLY A 48 -5.79 4.96 -1.84
CA GLY A 48 -7.00 5.16 -1.02
C GLY A 48 -8.29 5.03 -1.83
N GLU A 49 -8.33 5.54 -3.05
CA GLU A 49 -9.46 5.37 -3.97
C GLU A 49 -9.54 3.92 -4.46
N PHE A 50 -8.39 3.32 -4.76
CA PHE A 50 -8.31 1.91 -5.14
C PHE A 50 -8.91 1.00 -4.06
N TRP A 51 -8.59 1.23 -2.78
CA TRP A 51 -9.13 0.42 -1.68
C TRP A 51 -10.65 0.49 -1.56
N ARG A 52 -11.23 1.68 -1.75
CA ARG A 52 -12.69 1.84 -1.72
C ARG A 52 -13.35 1.15 -2.91
N ARG A 53 -12.74 1.20 -4.09
CA ARG A 53 -13.22 0.48 -5.28
C ARG A 53 -13.07 -1.04 -5.17
N PHE A 54 -11.95 -1.53 -4.63
CA PHE A 54 -11.68 -2.96 -4.43
C PHE A 54 -12.71 -3.61 -3.50
N TRP A 55 -13.03 -2.93 -2.40
CA TRP A 55 -14.07 -3.37 -1.47
C TRP A 55 -15.48 -2.93 -1.88
N PHE A 56 -15.65 -2.43 -3.11
CA PHE A 56 -16.94 -2.02 -3.66
C PHE A 56 -17.71 -0.98 -2.81
N ASN A 57 -17.02 -0.22 -1.99
CA ASN A 57 -17.61 0.79 -1.11
C ASN A 57 -18.08 2.04 -1.88
N ASP A 58 -17.49 2.29 -3.06
CA ASP A 58 -17.92 3.39 -3.93
C ASP A 58 -19.15 3.02 -4.81
N GLN A 59 -19.70 1.80 -4.70
CA GLN A 59 -20.91 1.44 -5.45
C GLN A 59 -22.18 1.96 -4.78
N PRO A 60 -23.16 2.45 -5.57
CA PRO A 60 -24.44 2.85 -5.04
C PRO A 60 -25.22 1.64 -4.49
N SER A 61 -25.97 1.84 -3.40
CA SER A 61 -26.81 0.78 -2.83
C SER A 61 -27.91 0.36 -3.81
N HIS A 62 -28.00 -0.93 -4.15
CA HIS A 62 -29.04 -1.46 -5.04
C HIS A 62 -30.44 -1.60 -4.38
N LEU A 63 -30.57 -1.27 -3.09
CA LEU A 63 -31.78 -1.52 -2.29
C LEU A 63 -32.75 -0.32 -2.22
N THR A 64 -32.36 0.85 -2.73
CA THR A 64 -33.22 2.05 -2.72
C THR A 64 -33.20 2.75 -4.10
N PRO A 65 -34.38 3.03 -4.71
CA PRO A 65 -34.45 3.57 -6.07
C PRO A 65 -33.83 4.96 -6.28
N ALA A 66 -33.57 5.71 -5.21
CA ALA A 66 -33.28 7.15 -5.28
C ALA A 66 -31.89 7.54 -4.74
N ARG A 67 -30.87 6.70 -4.92
CA ARG A 67 -29.45 7.07 -4.71
C ARG A 67 -28.72 7.02 -6.04
N ILE A 68 -29.14 7.89 -6.96
CA ILE A 68 -28.30 8.27 -8.09
C ILE A 68 -26.96 8.73 -7.51
N HIS A 69 -25.90 7.99 -7.84
CA HIS A 69 -24.53 8.46 -7.67
C HIS A 69 -24.49 9.88 -8.23
N GLY A 70 -24.05 10.85 -7.43
CA GLY A 70 -23.92 12.25 -7.81
C GLY A 70 -22.82 12.45 -8.85
N GLY A 71 -22.94 11.75 -9.99
CA GLY A 71 -22.39 12.21 -11.23
C GLY A 71 -23.08 13.52 -11.58
N ILE A 72 -22.25 14.53 -11.81
CA ILE A 72 -22.47 15.72 -12.63
C ILE A 72 -23.75 15.73 -13.48
#